data_AF-A0AAU6WNI6-F1
#
_entry.id   AF-A0AAU6WNI6-F1
#
_cell.length_a   1.000
_cell.length_b   1.000
_cell.length_c   1.000
_cell.angle_alpha   90.00
_cell.angle_beta   90.00
_cell.angle_gamma   90.00
#
_symmetry.space_group_name_H-M   'P 1'
#
loop_
_entity.id
_entity.type
_entity.pdbx_description
1 polymer ?
#
loop_
_entity_poly.entity_id
_entity_poly.type
_entity_poly.pdbx_seq_one_letter_code
_entity_poly.pdbx_strand_id
1 'polypeptide(L)'
;MDTTGKNKFDALTGMRAVAAIMVFAYHNRKYWRTDLLFEIMRFISEWHIGVTVFFVLSGFLLAYRYEDAPLQSGKSYLKYILLRIARIFPLYWILLTAFFWMQNIPTM
;
A
#
# COMPACT_ATOMS: atom_id res chain seq x y z
N MET A 1 16.54 7.76 -32.60
CA MET A 1 15.50 6.81 -32.18
C MET A 1 15.87 6.32 -30.79
N ASP A 2 15.23 6.86 -29.74
CA ASP A 2 14.76 6.02 -28.63
C ASP A 2 13.66 6.78 -27.87
N THR A 3 12.79 5.99 -27.27
CA THR A 3 11.35 6.23 -27.13
C THR A 3 10.93 7.26 -26.06
N THR A 4 9.86 7.99 -26.37
CA THR A 4 9.03 8.80 -25.47
C THR A 4 8.57 8.00 -24.24
N GLY A 5 9.39 7.96 -23.19
CA GLY A 5 9.02 7.40 -21.90
C GLY A 5 8.27 8.45 -21.08
N LYS A 6 6.95 8.29 -20.89
CA LYS A 6 6.21 9.04 -19.86
C LYS A 6 7.03 9.05 -18.57
N ASN A 7 7.40 10.22 -18.05
CA ASN A 7 8.20 10.40 -16.84
C ASN A 7 7.71 9.46 -15.72
N LYS A 8 8.38 8.32 -15.55
CA LYS A 8 8.13 7.41 -14.43
C LYS A 8 9.00 7.90 -13.31
N PHE A 9 8.40 8.41 -12.24
CA PHE A 9 9.14 8.73 -11.02
C PHE A 9 9.52 7.43 -10.29
N ASP A 10 10.53 6.74 -10.81
CA ASP A 10 11.04 5.51 -10.20
C ASP A 10 11.60 5.78 -8.80
N ALA A 11 12.18 6.97 -8.59
CA ALA A 11 12.59 7.45 -7.27
C ALA A 11 11.42 7.52 -6.26
N LEU A 12 10.22 7.95 -6.68
CA LEU A 12 9.03 7.95 -5.83
C LEU A 12 8.55 6.53 -5.53
N THR A 13 8.70 5.62 -6.49
CA THR A 13 8.39 4.20 -6.28
C THR A 13 9.33 3.57 -5.24
N GLY A 14 10.63 3.91 -5.29
CA GLY A 14 11.59 3.54 -4.25
C GLY A 14 11.21 4.10 -2.87
N MET A 15 10.87 5.39 -2.79
CA MET A 15 10.46 6.00 -1.52
C MET A 15 9.18 5.39 -0.94
N ARG A 16 8.20 5.00 -1.78
CA ARG A 16 7.03 4.25 -1.32
C ARG A 16 7.40 2.87 -0.77
N ALA A 17 8.36 2.18 -1.38
CA ALA A 17 8.83 0.88 -0.89
C ALA A 17 9.46 1.01 0.51
N VAL A 18 10.32 2.01 0.70
CA VAL A 18 10.92 2.32 2.01
C VAL A 18 9.83 2.65 3.03
N ALA A 19 8.88 3.52 2.68
CA ALA A 19 7.77 3.88 3.55
C ALA A 19 6.91 2.65 3.92
N ALA A 20 6.62 1.75 2.98
CA ALA A 20 5.88 0.52 3.24
C ALA A 20 6.62 -0.42 4.21
N ILE A 21 7.95 -0.54 4.08
CA ILE A 21 8.77 -1.31 5.02
C ILE A 21 8.70 -0.69 6.43
N MET A 22 8.74 0.64 6.52
CA MET A 22 8.61 1.33 7.81
C MET A 22 7.26 1.04 8.48
N VAL A 23 6.16 1.07 7.70
CA VAL A 23 4.82 0.74 8.19
C VAL A 23 4.71 -0.71 8.64
N PHE A 24 5.29 -1.64 7.87
CA PHE A 24 5.32 -3.06 8.21
C PHE A 24 6.06 -3.29 9.54
N ALA A 25 7.23 -2.68 9.71
CA ALA A 25 8.00 -2.81 10.93
C ALA A 25 7.27 -2.19 12.14
N TYR A 26 6.61 -1.04 11.95
CA TYR A 26 5.78 -0.42 12.99
C TYR A 26 4.62 -1.33 13.45
N HIS A 27 3.89 -1.95 12.52
CA HIS A 27 2.76 -2.83 12.86
C HIS A 27 3.20 -4.15 13.51
N ASN A 28 4.33 -4.71 13.08
CA ASN A 28 4.85 -5.97 13.62
C ASN A 28 5.61 -5.80 14.95
N ARG A 29 5.75 -4.56 15.46
CA ARG A 29 6.34 -4.25 16.78
C ARG A 29 5.76 -5.11 17.91
N LYS A 30 4.46 -5.46 17.86
CA LYS A 30 3.82 -6.28 18.89
C LYS A 30 4.38 -7.70 18.95
N TYR A 31 4.79 -8.26 17.82
CA TYR A 31 5.35 -9.62 17.72
C TYR A 31 6.83 -9.68 18.11
N TRP A 32 7.56 -8.58 17.96
CA TRP A 32 8.99 -8.50 18.27
C TRP A 32 9.33 -7.96 19.66
N ARG A 33 8.31 -7.69 20.47
CA ARG A 33 8.47 -7.04 21.79
C ARG A 33 9.36 -7.86 22.75
N THR A 34 9.46 -9.18 22.55
CA THR A 34 10.17 -10.09 23.46
C THR A 34 11.66 -10.25 23.11
N ASP A 35 12.07 -10.01 21.86
CA ASP A 35 13.40 -10.34 21.36
C ASP A 35 14.32 -9.11 21.15
N LEU A 36 13.78 -7.89 21.25
CA LEU A 36 14.47 -6.65 20.89
C LEU A 36 14.70 -5.70 22.07
N LEU A 37 15.87 -5.06 22.07
CA LEU A 37 16.27 -4.05 23.06
C LEU A 37 15.26 -2.88 23.10
N PHE A 38 15.02 -2.37 24.30
CA PHE A 38 14.08 -1.26 24.57
C PHE A 38 14.33 -0.02 23.69
N GLU A 39 15.59 0.28 23.41
CA GLU A 39 15.97 1.45 22.60
C GLU A 39 15.59 1.30 21.12
N ILE A 40 15.68 0.09 20.58
CA ILE A 40 15.27 -0.24 19.21
C ILE A 40 13.74 -0.22 19.12
N MET A 41 13.04 -0.69 20.16
CA MET A 41 11.58 -0.60 20.24
C MET A 41 11.09 0.87 20.27
N ARG A 42 11.83 1.77 20.93
CA ARG A 42 11.54 3.21 20.92
C ARG A 42 11.74 3.81 19.53
N PHE A 43 12.82 3.44 18.84
CA PHE A 43 13.08 3.90 17.47
C PHE A 43 12.00 3.42 16.48
N ILE A 44 11.57 2.15 16.57
CA ILE A 44 10.49 1.60 15.73
C ILE A 44 9.14 2.29 16.04
N SER A 45 8.93 2.82 17.24
CA SER A 45 7.71 3.57 17.56
C SER A 45 7.55 4.84 16.71
N GLU A 46 8.65 5.49 16.36
CA GLU A 46 8.65 6.70 15.53
C GLU A 46 8.35 6.40 14.05
N TRP A 47 8.42 5.12 13.64
CA TRP A 47 8.21 4.70 12.24
C TRP A 47 6.74 4.77 11.80
N HIS A 48 5.83 5.16 12.70
CA HIS A 48 4.45 5.53 12.35
C HIS A 48 4.40 6.57 11.21
N ILE A 49 5.40 7.45 11.12
CA ILE A 49 5.48 8.45 10.04
C ILE A 49 5.54 7.85 8.64
N GLY A 50 5.98 6.60 8.51
CA GLY A 50 5.98 5.85 7.25
C GLY A 50 4.58 5.77 6.62
N VAL A 51 3.52 5.71 7.44
CA VAL A 51 2.12 5.71 6.95
C VAL A 51 1.83 7.04 6.24
N THR A 52 2.11 8.15 6.92
CA THR A 52 1.88 9.50 6.38
C THR A 52 2.67 9.73 5.10
N VAL A 53 3.95 9.38 5.08
CA VAL A 53 4.81 9.52 3.89
C VAL A 53 4.29 8.67 2.73
N PHE A 54 3.92 7.41 2.98
CA PHE A 54 3.37 6.53 1.95
C PHE A 54 2.09 7.09 1.32
N PHE A 55 1.17 7.59 2.14
CA PHE A 55 -0.09 8.17 1.68
C PHE A 55 0.11 9.46 0.90
N VAL A 56 0.96 10.37 1.39
CA VAL A 56 1.26 11.65 0.70
C VAL A 56 1.92 11.41 -0.65
N LEU A 57 2.94 10.53 -0.73
CA LEU A 57 3.60 10.21 -2.00
C LEU A 57 2.65 9.54 -3.00
N SER A 58 1.78 8.66 -2.52
CA SER A 58 0.78 8.00 -3.36
C SER A 58 -0.28 8.98 -3.86
N GLY A 59 -0.72 9.91 -3.02
CA GLY A 59 -1.63 10.99 -3.37
C GLY A 59 -1.03 11.97 -4.37
N PHE A 60 0.22 12.37 -4.16
CA PHE A 60 0.97 13.24 -5.07
C PHE A 60 1.12 12.59 -6.47
N LEU A 61 1.55 11.33 -6.53
CA LEU A 61 1.69 10.64 -7.82
C LEU A 61 0.33 10.48 -8.52
N LEU A 62 -0.74 10.30 -7.75
CA LEU A 62 -2.08 10.25 -8.30
C LEU A 62 -2.51 11.59 -8.87
N ALA A 63 -2.32 12.70 -8.14
CA ALA A 63 -2.62 14.04 -8.64
C ALA A 63 -1.83 14.32 -9.93
N TYR A 64 -0.51 14.12 -9.90
CA TYR A 64 0.38 14.33 -11.04
C TYR A 64 -0.02 13.51 -12.28
N ARG A 65 -0.37 12.23 -12.10
CA ARG A 65 -0.73 11.34 -13.21
C ARG A 65 -2.02 11.79 -13.92
N TYR A 66 -2.88 12.54 -13.23
CA TYR A 66 -4.18 13.00 -13.70
C TYR A 66 -4.25 14.52 -13.91
N GLU A 67 -3.14 15.26 -13.86
CA GLU A 67 -3.12 16.69 -14.19
C GLU A 67 -3.39 16.94 -15.68
N ASP A 68 -2.74 16.20 -16.57
CA ASP A 68 -2.84 16.40 -18.03
C ASP A 68 -4.19 15.97 -18.63
N ALA A 69 -4.91 15.10 -17.92
CA ALA A 69 -6.24 14.67 -18.28
C ALA A 69 -7.09 14.85 -17.03
N PRO A 70 -7.71 16.05 -16.85
CA PRO A 70 -8.75 16.20 -15.85
C PRO A 70 -9.71 15.03 -16.05
N LEU A 71 -10.33 14.55 -14.99
CA LEU A 71 -11.39 13.57 -15.12
C LEU A 71 -12.58 14.23 -15.83
N GLN A 72 -12.46 14.45 -17.14
CA GLN A 72 -13.34 15.26 -18.00
C GLN A 72 -14.72 14.62 -18.16
N SER A 73 -14.93 13.43 -17.60
CA SER A 73 -16.20 12.75 -17.55
C SER A 73 -16.27 11.87 -16.31
N GLY A 74 -17.42 11.87 -15.61
CA GLY A 74 -17.69 10.95 -14.49
C GLY A 74 -17.46 9.48 -14.84
N LYS A 75 -17.52 9.11 -16.13
CA LYS A 75 -17.15 7.76 -16.62
C LYS A 75 -15.67 7.41 -16.43
N SER A 76 -14.75 8.39 -16.55
CA SER A 76 -13.31 8.18 -16.34
C SER A 76 -13.00 7.96 -14.85
N TYR A 77 -13.69 8.69 -13.98
CA TYR A 77 -13.61 8.52 -12.53
C TYR A 77 -14.14 7.16 -12.08
N LEU A 78 -15.33 6.78 -12.59
CA LEU A 78 -15.91 5.47 -12.33
C LEU A 78 -14.99 4.36 -12.81
N LYS A 79 -14.41 4.47 -14.02
CA LYS A 79 -13.44 3.50 -14.53
C LYS A 79 -12.22 3.35 -13.62
N TYR A 80 -11.68 4.46 -13.11
CA TYR A 80 -10.57 4.45 -12.17
C TYR A 80 -10.91 3.75 -10.84
N ILE A 81 -12.06 4.06 -10.25
CA ILE A 81 -12.54 3.39 -9.04
C ILE A 81 -12.79 1.90 -9.31
N LEU A 82 -13.42 1.55 -10.44
CA LEU A 82 -13.69 0.17 -10.82
C LEU A 82 -12.40 -0.64 -10.94
N LEU A 83 -11.36 -0.07 -11.55
CA LEU A 83 -10.04 -0.71 -11.67
C LEU A 83 -9.38 -0.95 -10.31
N ARG A 84 -9.55 -0.05 -9.34
CA ARG A 84 -9.06 -0.24 -7.97
C ARG A 84 -9.86 -1.31 -7.23
N ILE A 85 -11.19 -1.25 -7.29
CA ILE A 85 -12.06 -2.23 -6.64
C ILE A 85 -11.82 -3.61 -7.25
N ALA A 86 -11.83 -3.74 -8.57
CA ALA A 86 -11.59 -5.00 -9.27
C ALA A 86 -10.22 -5.62 -8.97
N ARG A 87 -9.24 -4.83 -8.50
CA ARG A 87 -7.95 -5.36 -8.04
C ARG A 87 -7.98 -5.83 -6.58
N ILE A 88 -8.72 -5.15 -5.71
CA ILE A 88 -8.75 -5.44 -4.26
C ILE A 88 -9.78 -6.53 -3.92
N PHE A 89 -10.94 -6.51 -4.57
CA PHE A 89 -12.06 -7.42 -4.31
C PHE A 89 -11.72 -8.91 -4.50
N PRO A 90 -11.02 -9.33 -5.57
CA PRO A 90 -10.72 -10.74 -5.78
C PRO A 90 -9.84 -11.29 -4.66
N LEU A 91 -8.82 -10.52 -4.26
CA LEU A 91 -7.92 -10.93 -3.17
C LEU A 91 -8.67 -10.98 -1.84
N TYR A 92 -9.55 -10.01 -1.58
CA TYR A 92 -10.39 -10.02 -0.38
C TYR A 92 -11.29 -11.26 -0.32
N TRP A 93 -11.96 -11.60 -1.42
CA TRP A 93 -12.80 -12.79 -1.50
C TRP A 93 -12.01 -14.08 -1.32
N ILE A 94 -10.82 -14.20 -1.91
CA ILE A 94 -9.94 -15.36 -1.73
C ILE A 94 -9.52 -15.51 -0.26
N LEU A 95 -9.12 -14.41 0.39
CA LEU A 95 -8.73 -14.44 1.81
C LEU A 95 -9.92 -14.78 2.71
N LEU A 96 -11.10 -14.25 2.41
CA LEU A 96 -12.32 -14.52 3.15
C LEU A 96 -12.75 -15.99 3.03
N THR A 97 -12.75 -16.54 1.81
CA THR A 97 -13.08 -17.95 1.59
C THR A 97 -12.03 -18.87 2.20
N ALA A 98 -10.75 -18.55 2.07
CA ALA A 98 -9.66 -19.30 2.70
C ALA A 98 -9.77 -19.29 4.23
N PHE A 99 -10.08 -18.14 4.84
CA PHE A 99 -10.29 -18.02 6.28
C PHE A 99 -11.51 -18.83 6.74
N PHE A 100 -12.64 -18.70 6.04
CA PHE A 100 -13.85 -19.45 6.36
C PHE A 100 -13.65 -20.96 6.19
N TRP A 101 -12.92 -21.36 5.16
CA TRP A 101 -12.54 -22.75 4.93
C TRP A 101 -11.62 -23.27 6.04
N MET A 102 -10.60 -22.51 6.42
CA MET A 102 -9.69 -22.85 7.53
C MET A 102 -10.43 -23.02 8.87
N GLN A 103 -11.46 -22.21 9.11
CA GLN A 103 -12.30 -22.33 10.31
C GLN A 103 -13.25 -23.54 10.27
N ASN A 104 -13.66 -24.00 9.07
CA ASN A 104 -14.54 -25.16 8.89
C ASN A 104 -13.81 -26.51 8.85
N ILE A 105 -12.47 -26.53 8.92
CA ILE A 105 -11.72 -27.77 9.07
C ILE A 105 -11.90 -28.25 10.52
N PRO A 106 -12.49 -29.44 10.75
CA PRO A 106 -12.56 -30.00 12.09
C PRO A 106 -11.13 -30.20 12.59
N THR A 107 -10.78 -29.50 13.67
CA THR A 107 -9.56 -29.79 14.42
C THR A 107 -9.78 -31.15 15.07
N MET A 108 -9.24 -32.20 14.46
CA MET A 108 -9.09 -33.51 15.10
C MET A 108 -8.00 -33.45 16.16
#